data_AF-A0A967KB44-F1
#
_entry.id   AF-A0A967KB44-F1
#
_cell.length_a   1.000
_cell.length_b   1.000
_cell.length_c   1.000
_cell.angle_alpha   90.00
_cell.angle_beta   90.00
_cell.angle_gamma   90.00
#
_symmetry.space_group_name_H-M   'P 1'
#
loop_
_entity.id
_entity.type
_entity.pdbx_description
1 polymer ?
#
loop_
_entity_poly.entity_id
_entity_poly.type
_entity_poly.pdbx_seq_one_letter_code
_entity_poly.pdbx_strand_id
1 'polypeptide(L)'
;MRTFQIGDWLVDPATRRISQGHSSQRLSPKALQVLIVLAEAGGAVVTRHALLDRVWSGVSVCEEVLTQAITELRRAFGDSARMPRFFETVHKSGYRLLLSVRHSAGPENEFNKPLPFPASTLAEVETGNLDLDSYVLFLQGCQAFNRGGAVNTHAAAAMFSEVIDAEPGYAPAYAGLARTLAFINMYYDPCKDSLLRASQACETGLGLAPSSHENLAAQGIVYSAAGDARRSYASFKTALRCRPDCGLTHYLLGRACFAAGDFTLAATILEQAARLNPEDFHSLVLAAKARRRLDDPQGARADLVRALARIEQYLLADPDDFRALADKACCLVELGEKERAFELAETLFRHSDPMSYYVVCFLARAGETAQAIMLLEDVVEAGWSHEAVLKVDPDVDTLRGEMRFRRIEQSLQAH
;
A
#
# COMPACT_ATOMS: atom_id res chain seq x y z
N MET A 1 14.02 2.47 -1.07
CA MET A 1 14.08 2.29 0.39
C MET A 1 13.03 3.23 1.02
N ARG A 2 12.21 2.75 1.97
CA ARG A 2 11.24 3.61 2.71
C ARG A 2 11.97 4.62 3.60
N THR A 3 11.25 5.60 4.13
CA THR A 3 11.74 6.45 5.22
C THR A 3 12.30 5.59 6.34
N PHE A 4 13.47 5.95 6.84
CA PHE A 4 14.16 5.18 7.87
C PHE A 4 14.84 6.12 8.85
N GLN A 5 15.05 5.64 10.07
CA GLN A 5 15.61 6.40 11.16
C GLN A 5 17.03 5.93 11.48
N ILE A 6 17.94 6.89 11.64
CA ILE A 6 19.32 6.67 12.09
C ILE A 6 19.53 7.50 13.36
N GLY A 7 19.54 6.84 14.53
CA GLY A 7 19.48 7.56 15.80
C GLY A 7 18.19 8.39 15.88
N ASP A 8 18.31 9.70 16.07
CA ASP A 8 17.17 10.63 16.12
C ASP A 8 16.83 11.25 14.75
N TRP A 9 17.57 10.91 13.70
CA TRP A 9 17.40 11.49 12.37
C TRP A 9 16.46 10.64 11.53
N LEU A 10 15.39 11.25 11.04
CA LEU A 10 14.53 10.69 10.02
C LEU A 10 15.09 11.00 8.63
N VAL A 11 15.30 9.96 7.82
CA VAL A 11 15.80 10.05 6.45
C VAL A 11 14.67 9.68 5.51
N ASP A 12 14.31 10.60 4.61
CA ASP A 12 13.33 10.38 3.55
C ASP A 12 14.05 10.30 2.18
N PRO A 13 14.20 9.09 1.63
CA PRO A 13 14.81 8.89 0.33
C PRO A 13 14.07 9.53 -0.84
N ALA A 14 12.75 9.68 -0.78
CA ALA A 14 11.96 10.24 -1.87
C ALA A 14 12.22 11.74 -2.02
N THR A 15 12.24 12.47 -0.90
CA THR A 15 12.46 13.92 -0.92
C THR A 15 13.94 14.33 -0.84
N ARG A 16 14.83 13.36 -0.57
CA ARG A 16 16.26 13.55 -0.23
C ARG A 16 16.44 14.39 1.02
N ARG A 17 15.50 14.37 1.95
CA ARG A 17 15.57 15.17 3.17
C ARG A 17 15.95 14.33 4.36
N ILE A 18 16.73 14.93 5.25
CA ILE A 18 16.94 14.44 6.60
C ILE A 18 16.35 15.46 7.57
N SER A 19 15.80 14.97 8.68
CA SER A 19 15.19 15.83 9.69
C SER A 19 15.42 15.28 11.10
N GLN A 20 15.64 16.19 12.04
CA GLN A 20 15.75 15.94 13.47
C GLN A 20 15.10 17.11 14.21
N GLY A 21 13.99 16.84 14.90
CA GLY A 21 13.18 17.90 15.53
C GLY A 21 12.75 18.96 14.52
N HIS A 22 13.10 20.23 14.78
CA HIS A 22 12.79 21.36 13.89
C HIS A 22 13.85 21.60 12.79
N SER A 23 14.95 20.83 12.75
CA SER A 23 16.00 20.98 11.74
C SER A 23 15.76 20.04 10.57
N SER A 24 15.69 20.57 9.34
CA SER A 24 15.56 19.77 8.12
C SER A 24 16.57 20.24 7.07
N GLN A 25 17.29 19.29 6.46
CA GLN A 25 18.29 19.55 5.43
C GLN A 25 18.06 18.62 4.22
N ARG A 26 18.43 19.08 3.02
CA ARG A 26 18.34 18.29 1.79
C ARG A 26 19.72 17.80 1.36
N LEU A 27 19.82 16.51 1.07
CA LEU A 27 21.02 15.86 0.56
C LEU A 27 21.07 15.91 -0.98
N SER A 28 22.27 15.90 -1.52
CA SER A 28 22.53 15.64 -2.93
C SER A 28 22.12 14.20 -3.27
N PRO A 29 21.75 13.92 -4.54
CA PRO A 29 21.37 12.56 -4.96
C PRO A 29 22.43 11.52 -4.62
N LYS A 30 23.72 11.86 -4.80
CA LYS A 30 24.84 10.96 -4.56
C LYS A 30 25.11 10.75 -3.08
N ALA A 31 25.02 11.78 -2.25
CA ALA A 31 25.12 11.63 -0.80
C ALA A 31 23.99 10.74 -0.26
N LEU A 32 22.75 10.91 -0.74
CA LEU A 32 21.65 10.03 -0.36
C LEU A 32 21.90 8.57 -0.79
N GLN A 33 22.34 8.34 -2.03
CA GLN A 33 22.63 6.98 -2.52
C GLN A 33 23.72 6.30 -1.68
N VAL A 34 24.79 7.01 -1.32
CA VAL A 34 25.82 6.51 -0.38
C VAL A 34 25.21 6.17 0.98
N LEU A 35 24.34 7.03 1.52
CA LEU A 35 23.68 6.80 2.81
C LEU A 35 22.80 5.54 2.79
N ILE A 36 22.05 5.32 1.71
CA ILE A 36 21.21 4.12 1.51
C ILE A 36 22.08 2.87 1.51
N VAL A 37 23.17 2.85 0.74
CA VAL A 37 24.06 1.68 0.67
C VAL A 37 24.69 1.36 2.03
N LEU A 38 25.08 2.39 2.80
CA LEU A 38 25.61 2.21 4.15
C LEU A 38 24.55 1.75 5.15
N ALA A 39 23.31 2.22 4.99
CA ALA A 39 22.18 1.82 5.83
C ALA A 39 21.78 0.35 5.58
N GLU A 40 21.73 -0.07 4.32
CA GLU A 40 21.45 -1.47 3.92
C GLU A 40 22.54 -2.43 4.40
N ALA A 41 23.79 -1.97 4.53
CA ALA A 41 24.89 -2.78 5.04
C ALA A 41 24.76 -3.10 6.54
N GLY A 42 23.82 -2.51 7.26
CA GLY A 42 23.46 -2.91 8.62
C GLY A 42 24.61 -2.83 9.64
N GLY A 43 25.55 -1.92 9.44
CA GLY A 43 26.75 -1.79 10.28
C GLY A 43 27.95 -2.62 9.81
N ALA A 44 27.89 -3.30 8.67
CA ALA A 44 29.07 -3.84 8.00
C ALA A 44 29.90 -2.73 7.34
N VAL A 45 31.20 -3.00 7.13
CA VAL A 45 32.08 -2.09 6.38
C VAL A 45 31.82 -2.26 4.90
N VAL A 46 31.44 -1.18 4.21
CA VAL A 46 31.31 -1.17 2.74
C VAL A 46 32.59 -0.59 2.15
N THR A 47 33.21 -1.32 1.23
CA THR A 47 34.49 -0.91 0.63
C THR A 47 34.33 0.32 -0.27
N ARG A 48 35.40 1.11 -0.44
CA ARG A 48 35.38 2.27 -1.35
C ARG A 48 34.97 1.88 -2.77
N HIS A 49 35.51 0.77 -3.27
CA HIS A 49 35.19 0.25 -4.60
C HIS A 49 33.71 -0.11 -4.71
N ALA A 50 33.15 -0.86 -3.74
CA ALA A 50 31.74 -1.23 -3.76
C ALA A 50 30.80 -0.01 -3.68
N LEU A 51 31.18 1.03 -2.92
CA LEU A 51 30.42 2.29 -2.88
C LEU A 51 30.48 3.04 -4.22
N LEU A 52 31.66 3.10 -4.84
CA LEU A 52 31.83 3.73 -6.16
C LEU A 52 31.03 2.99 -7.23
N ASP A 53 31.12 1.67 -7.27
CA ASP A 53 30.42 0.84 -8.27
C ASP A 53 28.89 0.93 -8.12
N ARG A 54 28.37 0.86 -6.89
CA ARG A 54 26.92 0.90 -6.65
C ARG A 54 26.32 2.27 -6.90
N VAL A 55 27.02 3.34 -6.55
CA VAL A 55 26.46 4.70 -6.59
C VAL A 55 26.82 5.43 -7.90
N TRP A 56 27.94 5.12 -8.54
CA TRP A 56 28.39 5.73 -9.79
C TRP A 56 28.58 4.72 -10.92
N SER A 57 27.74 3.68 -10.96
CA SER A 57 27.74 2.67 -12.02
C SER A 57 27.74 3.32 -13.42
N GLY A 58 28.64 2.84 -14.30
CA GLY A 58 28.77 3.30 -15.68
C GLY A 58 29.56 4.60 -15.88
N VAL A 59 30.15 5.19 -14.84
CA VAL A 59 30.95 6.42 -14.95
C VAL A 59 32.28 6.24 -14.22
N SER A 60 33.39 6.52 -14.92
CA SER A 60 34.72 6.53 -14.30
C SER A 60 34.85 7.77 -13.41
N VAL A 61 34.88 7.56 -12.09
CA VAL A 61 34.99 8.62 -11.08
C VAL A 61 36.16 8.33 -10.13
N CYS A 62 36.80 9.39 -9.61
CA CYS A 62 37.86 9.27 -8.62
C CYS A 62 37.30 9.15 -7.19
N GLU A 63 38.08 8.61 -6.25
CA GLU A 63 37.66 8.47 -4.83
C GLU A 63 37.29 9.80 -4.14
N GLU A 64 37.68 10.93 -4.74
CA GLU A 64 37.36 12.26 -4.24
C GLU A 64 35.85 12.54 -4.23
N VAL A 65 35.08 12.02 -5.21
CA VAL A 65 33.61 12.20 -5.23
C VAL A 65 32.93 11.47 -4.08
N LEU A 66 33.45 10.29 -3.70
CA LEU A 66 32.98 9.55 -2.53
C LEU A 66 33.34 10.30 -1.24
N THR A 67 34.53 10.87 -1.18
CA THR A 67 34.98 11.67 -0.03
C THR A 67 34.11 12.92 0.15
N GLN A 68 33.72 13.58 -0.95
CA GLN A 68 32.80 14.72 -0.92
C GLN A 68 31.40 14.31 -0.45
N ALA A 69 30.86 13.19 -0.93
CA ALA A 69 29.57 12.67 -0.49
C ALA A 69 29.56 12.35 1.02
N ILE A 70 30.61 11.71 1.55
CA ILE A 70 30.76 11.43 2.99
C ILE A 70 30.91 12.73 3.79
N THR A 71 31.60 13.73 3.26
CA THR A 71 31.75 15.05 3.91
C THR A 71 30.40 15.78 4.00
N GLU A 72 29.59 15.69 2.95
CA GLU A 72 28.22 16.21 2.94
C GLU A 72 27.36 15.50 3.99
N LEU A 73 27.37 14.17 4.03
CA LEU A 73 26.66 13.38 5.04
C LEU A 73 27.09 13.75 6.46
N ARG A 74 28.39 13.88 6.72
CA ARG A 74 28.88 14.29 8.04
C ARG A 74 28.37 15.67 8.44
N ARG A 75 28.43 16.65 7.52
CA ARG A 75 27.88 17.99 7.78
C ARG A 75 26.39 17.94 8.08
N ALA A 76 25.64 17.15 7.31
CA ALA A 76 24.19 17.08 7.41
C ALA A 76 23.74 16.48 8.75
N PHE A 77 24.42 15.45 9.24
CA PHE A 77 24.13 14.78 10.52
C PHE A 77 24.84 15.42 11.74
N GLY A 78 25.62 16.49 11.54
CA GLY A 78 26.44 17.08 12.60
C GLY A 78 27.55 16.15 13.12
N ASP A 79 28.05 15.26 12.27
CA ASP A 79 29.03 14.23 12.58
C ASP A 79 30.48 14.71 12.34
N SER A 80 31.44 14.13 13.07
CA SER A 80 32.86 14.50 13.00
C SER A 80 33.73 13.33 12.56
N ALA A 81 34.63 13.57 11.60
CA ALA A 81 35.59 12.55 11.17
C ALA A 81 36.58 12.14 12.28
N ARG A 82 36.84 13.01 13.27
CA ARG A 82 37.76 12.74 14.39
C ARG A 82 37.09 11.98 15.53
N MET A 83 35.78 12.14 15.69
CA MET A 83 34.96 11.46 16.70
C MET A 83 33.64 11.04 16.05
N PRO A 84 33.64 9.97 15.23
CA PRO A 84 32.49 9.59 14.43
C PRO A 84 31.38 9.02 15.33
N ARG A 85 30.18 9.58 15.21
CA ARG A 85 28.94 9.10 15.82
C ARG A 85 28.07 8.36 14.81
N PHE A 86 28.13 8.76 13.55
CA PHE A 86 27.33 8.18 12.47
C PHE A 86 28.20 7.46 11.45
N PHE A 87 29.21 8.14 10.89
CA PHE A 87 29.98 7.64 9.75
C PHE A 87 31.44 7.41 10.12
N GLU A 88 31.79 6.15 10.36
CA GLU A 88 33.17 5.75 10.62
C GLU A 88 33.95 5.59 9.32
N THR A 89 35.16 6.14 9.28
CA THR A 89 36.13 5.84 8.22
C THR A 89 37.02 4.70 8.66
N VAL A 90 36.95 3.57 7.97
CA VAL A 90 37.86 2.45 8.16
C VAL A 90 39.05 2.64 7.23
N HIS A 91 40.22 2.92 7.83
CA HIS A 91 41.44 3.23 7.08
C HIS A 91 41.74 2.16 6.03
N LYS A 92 41.99 2.60 4.78
CA LYS A 92 42.30 1.75 3.61
C LYS A 92 41.22 0.74 3.19
N SER A 93 40.09 0.63 3.89
CA SER A 93 38.98 -0.29 3.52
C SER A 93 37.77 0.44 2.96
N GLY A 94 37.15 1.34 3.74
CA GLY A 94 35.88 1.96 3.35
C GLY A 94 35.19 2.71 4.46
N TYR A 95 33.86 2.67 4.47
CA TYR A 95 33.03 3.40 5.41
C TYR A 95 32.00 2.47 6.05
N ARG A 96 31.60 2.81 7.28
CA ARG A 96 30.59 2.08 8.05
C ARG A 96 29.63 3.06 8.72
N LEU A 97 28.35 2.73 8.71
CA LEU A 97 27.33 3.38 9.53
C LEU A 97 27.35 2.76 10.93
N LEU A 98 27.52 3.58 11.97
CA LEU A 98 27.67 3.11 13.35
C LEU A 98 26.34 2.87 14.06
N LEU A 99 25.28 3.56 13.67
CA LEU A 99 23.97 3.44 14.29
C LEU A 99 23.08 2.47 13.50
N SER A 100 22.33 1.66 14.24
CA SER A 100 21.33 0.77 13.66
C SER A 100 20.23 1.57 12.97
N VAL A 101 19.86 1.10 11.78
CA VAL A 101 18.75 1.67 11.02
C VAL A 101 17.46 1.09 11.56
N ARG A 102 16.61 1.95 12.11
CA ARG A 102 15.23 1.58 12.42
C ARG A 102 14.39 1.98 11.24
N HIS A 103 13.90 1.01 10.50
CA HIS A 103 12.76 1.27 9.66
C HIS A 103 11.59 1.58 10.59
N SER A 104 10.77 2.58 10.28
CA SER A 104 9.46 2.65 10.90
C SER A 104 8.76 1.34 10.53
N ALA A 105 8.73 0.41 11.48
CA ALA A 105 7.77 -0.68 11.47
C ALA A 105 6.44 0.02 11.73
N GLY A 106 5.79 0.46 10.66
CA GLY A 106 4.40 0.87 10.76
C GLY A 106 3.63 -0.28 11.41
N PRO A 107 2.69 -0.01 12.34
CA PRO A 107 1.72 -0.98 12.74
C PRO A 107 1.04 -1.57 11.50
N GLU A 108 0.69 -2.83 11.59
CA GLU A 108 0.20 -3.61 10.47
C GLU A 108 -1.10 -3.00 9.89
N ASN A 109 -1.03 -2.47 8.66
CA ASN A 109 -2.18 -1.98 7.92
C ASN A 109 -3.18 -3.12 7.64
N GLU A 110 -4.34 -3.12 8.31
CA GLU A 110 -5.39 -4.16 8.21
C GLU A 110 -5.97 -4.34 6.80
N PHE A 111 -5.92 -3.31 5.96
CA PHE A 111 -6.50 -3.33 4.60
C PHE A 111 -5.63 -4.05 3.60
N ASN A 112 -4.37 -4.18 3.98
CA ASN A 112 -3.37 -4.86 3.24
C ASN A 112 -3.01 -6.18 3.90
N LYS A 113 -3.38 -6.41 5.19
CA LYS A 113 -3.35 -7.74 5.83
C LYS A 113 -3.94 -8.80 4.89
N PRO A 114 -3.35 -10.01 4.78
CA PRO A 114 -4.12 -11.13 4.24
C PRO A 114 -5.41 -11.23 5.05
N LEU A 115 -6.42 -11.95 4.55
CA LEU A 115 -7.42 -12.49 5.48
C LEU A 115 -6.62 -13.07 6.64
N PRO A 116 -6.86 -12.65 7.89
CA PRO A 116 -6.04 -13.11 9.00
C PRO A 116 -6.03 -14.63 8.89
N PHE A 117 -4.87 -15.18 8.52
CA PHE A 117 -4.65 -16.61 8.63
C PHE A 117 -4.65 -16.80 10.13
N PRO A 118 -5.70 -17.40 10.70
CA PRO A 118 -5.77 -17.47 12.12
C PRO A 118 -4.58 -18.33 12.58
N ALA A 119 -3.61 -17.71 13.25
CA ALA A 119 -2.59 -18.45 13.98
C ALA A 119 -3.25 -19.46 14.96
N SER A 120 -4.48 -19.16 15.39
CA SER A 120 -5.33 -19.97 16.26
C SER A 120 -6.20 -21.03 15.54
N THR A 121 -6.24 -21.09 14.20
CA THR A 121 -6.95 -22.17 13.46
C THR A 121 -6.01 -22.96 12.54
N LEU A 122 -4.76 -22.52 12.38
CA LEU A 122 -3.66 -23.34 11.84
C LEU A 122 -3.24 -24.49 12.77
N ALA A 123 -3.72 -24.48 14.02
CA ALA A 123 -3.55 -25.61 14.92
C ALA A 123 -4.35 -26.86 14.51
N GLU A 124 -5.36 -26.72 13.63
CA GLU A 124 -6.25 -27.84 13.26
C GLU A 124 -6.36 -28.11 11.74
N VAL A 125 -5.77 -27.28 10.87
CA VAL A 125 -5.72 -27.57 9.42
C VAL A 125 -4.29 -27.90 9.00
N GLU A 126 -4.03 -29.21 8.94
CA GLU A 126 -3.02 -29.85 8.08
C GLU A 126 -1.66 -29.13 7.97
N THR A 127 -1.00 -28.88 9.09
CA THR A 127 0.48 -28.71 9.12
C THR A 127 1.23 -30.03 8.89
N GLY A 128 0.53 -31.09 8.47
CA GLY A 128 1.10 -32.40 8.20
C GLY A 128 2.02 -32.36 6.98
N ASN A 129 3.29 -32.03 7.21
CA ASN A 129 4.45 -32.04 6.30
C ASN A 129 4.84 -30.72 5.59
N LEU A 130 4.30 -29.55 5.95
CA LEU A 130 4.81 -28.30 5.37
C LEU A 130 6.24 -28.01 5.87
N ASP A 131 7.19 -27.84 4.96
CA ASP A 131 8.55 -27.42 5.32
C ASP A 131 8.55 -26.04 6.02
N LEU A 132 9.39 -25.90 7.05
CA LEU A 132 9.43 -24.69 7.85
C LEU A 132 9.89 -23.47 7.02
N ASP A 133 10.82 -23.65 6.10
CA ASP A 133 11.30 -22.55 5.25
C ASP A 133 10.20 -22.09 4.30
N SER A 134 9.42 -23.02 3.74
CA SER A 134 8.22 -22.69 2.95
C SER A 134 7.15 -21.96 3.77
N TYR A 135 6.93 -22.35 5.02
CA TYR A 135 6.01 -21.63 5.90
C TYR A 135 6.49 -20.22 6.24
N VAL A 136 7.79 -20.04 6.53
CA VAL A 136 8.38 -18.72 6.78
C VAL A 136 8.27 -17.84 5.54
N LEU A 137 8.58 -18.38 4.36
CA LEU A 137 8.47 -17.66 3.09
C LEU A 137 7.03 -17.24 2.78
N PHE A 138 6.06 -18.10 3.09
CA PHE A 138 4.64 -17.77 2.98
C PHE A 138 4.26 -16.58 3.88
N LEU A 139 4.69 -16.59 5.15
CA LEU A 139 4.46 -15.47 6.07
C LEU A 139 5.14 -14.18 5.60
N GLN A 140 6.35 -14.28 5.03
CA GLN A 140 7.03 -13.14 4.41
C GLN A 140 6.26 -12.60 3.20
N GLY A 141 5.70 -13.48 2.36
CA GLY A 141 4.80 -13.12 1.27
C GLY A 141 3.57 -12.35 1.75
N CYS A 142 2.92 -12.85 2.82
CA CYS A 142 1.83 -12.13 3.48
C CYS A 142 2.29 -10.75 3.96
N GLN A 143 3.39 -10.66 4.70
CA GLN A 143 3.90 -9.38 5.20
C GLN A 143 4.28 -8.41 4.08
N ALA A 144 4.86 -8.89 2.98
CA ALA A 144 5.19 -8.08 1.81
C ALA A 144 3.91 -7.53 1.16
N PHE A 145 2.90 -8.37 0.96
CA PHE A 145 1.60 -7.94 0.47
C PHE A 145 1.00 -6.85 1.38
N ASN A 146 1.10 -7.04 2.71
CA ASN A 146 0.60 -6.09 3.72
C ASN A 146 1.33 -4.76 3.69
N ARG A 147 2.63 -4.77 3.39
CA ARG A 147 3.38 -3.53 3.26
C ARG A 147 2.87 -2.70 2.08
N GLY A 148 2.38 -3.34 1.02
CA GLY A 148 1.83 -2.63 -0.15
C GLY A 148 2.86 -1.85 -0.94
N GLY A 149 2.38 -1.14 -1.96
CA GLY A 149 3.21 -0.56 -3.01
C GLY A 149 3.68 -1.62 -4.01
N ALA A 150 3.88 -1.20 -5.26
CA ALA A 150 4.15 -2.09 -6.39
C ALA A 150 5.27 -3.11 -6.10
N VAL A 151 6.42 -2.63 -5.60
CA VAL A 151 7.60 -3.48 -5.32
C VAL A 151 7.27 -4.61 -4.35
N ASN A 152 6.59 -4.30 -3.23
CA ASN A 152 6.29 -5.33 -2.22
C ASN A 152 5.17 -6.26 -2.70
N THR A 153 4.20 -5.75 -3.45
CA THR A 153 3.13 -6.59 -4.02
C THR A 153 3.68 -7.57 -5.06
N HIS A 154 4.60 -7.16 -5.93
CA HIS A 154 5.27 -8.09 -6.85
C HIS A 154 6.17 -9.09 -6.10
N ALA A 155 6.89 -8.66 -5.06
CA ALA A 155 7.69 -9.56 -4.24
C ALA A 155 6.82 -10.63 -3.55
N ALA A 156 5.64 -10.25 -3.04
CA ALA A 156 4.70 -11.18 -2.45
C ALA A 156 4.23 -12.24 -3.45
N ALA A 157 3.93 -11.86 -4.70
CA ALA A 157 3.55 -12.80 -5.75
C ALA A 157 4.67 -13.82 -6.02
N ALA A 158 5.93 -13.35 -6.09
CA ALA A 158 7.07 -14.24 -6.27
C ALA A 158 7.25 -15.21 -5.10
N MET A 159 7.14 -14.73 -3.85
CA MET A 159 7.21 -15.57 -2.65
C MET A 159 6.11 -16.64 -2.62
N PHE A 160 4.87 -16.29 -2.95
CA PHE A 160 3.78 -17.27 -3.01
C PHE A 160 3.98 -18.30 -4.13
N SER A 161 4.52 -17.89 -5.29
CA SER A 161 4.88 -18.82 -6.37
C SER A 161 5.98 -19.79 -5.92
N GLU A 162 7.02 -19.31 -5.25
CA GLU A 162 8.11 -20.16 -4.75
C GLU A 162 7.62 -21.17 -3.70
N VAL A 163 6.69 -20.77 -2.82
CA VAL A 163 6.03 -21.69 -1.89
C VAL A 163 5.20 -22.73 -2.65
N ILE A 164 4.48 -22.36 -3.71
CA ILE A 164 3.71 -23.30 -4.53
C ILE A 164 4.61 -24.30 -5.26
N ASP A 165 5.77 -23.85 -5.75
CA ASP A 165 6.74 -24.71 -6.44
C ASP A 165 7.36 -25.73 -5.50
N ALA A 166 7.66 -25.33 -4.26
CA ALA A 166 8.18 -26.22 -3.22
C ALA A 166 7.10 -27.13 -2.63
N GLU A 167 5.90 -26.60 -2.41
CA GLU A 167 4.81 -27.23 -1.67
C GLU A 167 3.47 -27.14 -2.44
N PRO A 168 3.30 -27.89 -3.55
CA PRO A 168 2.11 -27.80 -4.41
C PRO A 168 0.80 -28.17 -3.71
N GLY A 169 0.86 -28.84 -2.55
CA GLY A 169 -0.31 -29.19 -1.74
C GLY A 169 -0.78 -28.06 -0.82
N TYR A 170 -0.02 -26.97 -0.67
CA TYR A 170 -0.31 -25.92 0.31
C TYR A 170 -1.33 -24.91 -0.23
N ALA A 171 -2.62 -25.27 -0.12
CA ALA A 171 -3.77 -24.46 -0.57
C ALA A 171 -3.75 -22.96 -0.16
N PRO A 172 -3.23 -22.57 1.03
CA PRO A 172 -3.12 -21.15 1.40
C PRO A 172 -2.25 -20.30 0.47
N ALA A 173 -1.16 -20.86 -0.09
CA ALA A 173 -0.27 -20.10 -0.97
C ALA A 173 -0.98 -19.72 -2.28
N TYR A 174 -1.86 -20.57 -2.79
CA TYR A 174 -2.70 -20.28 -3.95
C TYR A 174 -3.67 -19.11 -3.69
N ALA A 175 -4.31 -19.04 -2.52
CA ALA A 175 -5.14 -17.90 -2.14
C ALA A 175 -4.33 -16.60 -2.07
N GLY A 176 -3.12 -16.66 -1.49
CA GLY A 176 -2.18 -15.53 -1.43
C GLY A 176 -1.76 -15.04 -2.82
N LEU A 177 -1.37 -15.95 -3.70
CA LEU A 177 -1.00 -15.65 -5.08
C LEU A 177 -2.16 -15.04 -5.86
N ALA A 178 -3.35 -15.66 -5.81
CA ALA A 178 -4.53 -15.20 -6.51
C ALA A 178 -4.92 -13.77 -6.10
N ARG A 179 -4.97 -13.51 -4.79
CA ARG A 179 -5.25 -12.16 -4.26
C ARG A 179 -4.19 -11.16 -4.72
N THR A 180 -2.92 -11.53 -4.68
CA THR A 180 -1.82 -10.64 -5.04
C THR A 180 -1.86 -10.26 -6.51
N LEU A 181 -2.05 -11.24 -7.40
CA LEU A 181 -2.15 -11.02 -8.83
C LEU A 181 -3.39 -10.20 -9.21
N ALA A 182 -4.52 -10.44 -8.54
CA ALA A 182 -5.71 -9.59 -8.70
C ALA A 182 -5.42 -8.14 -8.30
N PHE A 183 -4.68 -7.92 -7.21
CA PHE A 183 -4.31 -6.58 -6.75
C PHE A 183 -3.32 -5.90 -7.70
N ILE A 184 -2.33 -6.63 -8.23
CA ILE A 184 -1.41 -6.14 -9.26
C ILE A 184 -2.19 -5.67 -10.48
N ASN A 185 -3.14 -6.49 -10.94
CA ASN A 185 -3.97 -6.12 -12.08
C ASN A 185 -4.80 -4.87 -11.80
N MET A 186 -5.39 -4.73 -10.61
CA MET A 186 -6.21 -3.56 -10.28
C MET A 186 -5.42 -2.25 -10.13
N TYR A 187 -4.18 -2.29 -9.61
CA TYR A 187 -3.51 -1.08 -9.10
C TYR A 187 -2.14 -0.75 -9.69
N TYR A 188 -1.44 -1.70 -10.33
CA TYR A 188 -0.05 -1.49 -10.74
C TYR A 188 0.20 -1.83 -12.21
N ASP A 189 -0.14 -3.05 -12.63
CA ASP A 189 0.17 -3.56 -13.97
C ASP A 189 -1.00 -4.42 -14.49
N PRO A 190 -2.08 -3.79 -14.99
CA PRO A 190 -3.19 -4.52 -15.57
C PRO A 190 -2.75 -5.21 -16.86
N CYS A 191 -2.56 -6.52 -16.75
CA CYS A 191 -2.39 -7.38 -17.90
C CYS A 191 -3.30 -8.61 -17.79
N LYS A 192 -3.73 -9.13 -18.94
CA LYS A 192 -4.59 -10.33 -19.03
C LYS A 192 -3.92 -11.56 -18.40
N ASP A 193 -2.59 -11.62 -18.43
CA ASP A 193 -1.81 -12.70 -17.84
C ASP A 193 -2.02 -12.78 -16.31
N SER A 194 -1.96 -11.66 -15.61
CA SER A 194 -2.15 -11.61 -14.15
C SER A 194 -3.52 -12.14 -13.71
N LEU A 195 -4.62 -11.79 -14.40
CA LEU A 195 -5.95 -12.31 -14.06
C LEU A 195 -6.13 -13.79 -14.41
N LEU A 196 -5.53 -14.24 -15.50
CA LEU A 196 -5.55 -15.66 -15.88
C LEU A 196 -4.83 -16.50 -14.81
N ARG A 197 -3.61 -16.10 -14.44
CA ARG A 197 -2.82 -16.76 -13.40
C ARG A 197 -3.52 -16.72 -12.04
N ALA A 198 -4.18 -15.61 -11.71
CA ALA A 198 -4.97 -15.51 -10.48
C ALA A 198 -6.15 -16.48 -10.46
N SER A 199 -6.84 -16.65 -11.60
CA SER A 199 -7.95 -17.59 -11.76
C SER A 199 -7.49 -19.04 -11.63
N GLN A 200 -6.37 -19.40 -12.27
CA GLN A 200 -5.75 -20.73 -12.16
C GLN A 200 -5.32 -21.05 -10.73
N ALA A 201 -4.77 -20.07 -10.01
CA ALA A 201 -4.42 -20.25 -8.60
C ALA A 201 -5.67 -20.52 -7.75
N CYS A 202 -6.76 -19.77 -7.94
CA CYS A 202 -8.03 -20.05 -7.25
C CYS A 202 -8.58 -21.46 -7.56
N GLU A 203 -8.58 -21.88 -8.82
CA GLU A 203 -9.06 -23.21 -9.23
C GLU A 203 -8.24 -24.33 -8.55
N THR A 204 -6.91 -24.20 -8.54
CA THR A 204 -6.02 -25.17 -7.91
C THR A 204 -6.20 -25.20 -6.40
N GLY A 205 -6.19 -24.02 -5.75
CA GLY A 205 -6.36 -23.90 -4.30
C GLY A 205 -7.71 -24.42 -3.81
N LEU A 206 -8.80 -24.19 -4.56
CA LEU A 206 -10.12 -24.77 -4.27
C LEU A 206 -10.20 -26.26 -4.61
N GLY A 207 -9.42 -26.76 -5.57
CA GLY A 207 -9.28 -28.19 -5.83
C GLY A 207 -8.65 -28.93 -4.65
N LEU A 208 -7.66 -28.32 -4.01
CA LEU A 208 -6.99 -28.85 -2.81
C LEU A 208 -7.87 -28.70 -1.55
N ALA A 209 -8.51 -27.54 -1.38
CA ALA A 209 -9.34 -27.24 -0.22
C ALA A 209 -10.68 -26.59 -0.62
N PRO A 210 -11.70 -27.38 -1.02
CA PRO A 210 -12.96 -26.86 -1.55
C PRO A 210 -13.78 -25.97 -0.61
N SER A 211 -13.59 -26.14 0.71
CA SER A 211 -14.27 -25.35 1.74
C SER A 211 -13.35 -24.30 2.37
N SER A 212 -12.18 -24.02 1.77
CA SER A 212 -11.27 -22.98 2.24
C SER A 212 -11.90 -21.60 2.05
N HIS A 213 -12.23 -20.96 3.15
CA HIS A 213 -12.75 -19.59 3.14
C HIS A 213 -11.78 -18.62 2.46
N GLU A 214 -10.45 -18.73 2.67
CA GLU A 214 -9.45 -17.88 2.03
C GLU A 214 -9.47 -18.01 0.51
N ASN A 215 -9.51 -19.24 0.00
CA ASN A 215 -9.54 -19.48 -1.45
C ASN A 215 -10.87 -19.01 -2.06
N LEU A 216 -12.00 -19.21 -1.36
CA LEU A 216 -13.31 -18.71 -1.80
C LEU A 216 -13.36 -17.16 -1.82
N ALA A 217 -12.79 -16.52 -0.81
CA ALA A 217 -12.71 -15.07 -0.76
C ALA A 217 -11.74 -14.51 -1.82
N ALA A 218 -10.59 -15.16 -2.04
CA ALA A 218 -9.66 -14.81 -3.12
C ALA A 218 -10.33 -14.95 -4.50
N GLN A 219 -11.11 -16.01 -4.72
CA GLN A 219 -11.91 -16.17 -5.94
C GLN A 219 -12.93 -15.04 -6.12
N GLY A 220 -13.59 -14.60 -5.04
CA GLY A 220 -14.45 -13.42 -5.06
C GLY A 220 -13.71 -12.15 -5.52
N ILE A 221 -12.51 -11.91 -4.99
CA ILE A 221 -11.66 -10.78 -5.40
C ILE A 221 -11.29 -10.89 -6.89
N VAL A 222 -10.85 -12.06 -7.35
CA VAL A 222 -10.45 -12.30 -8.75
C VAL A 222 -11.63 -12.04 -9.70
N TYR A 223 -12.82 -12.54 -9.39
CA TYR A 223 -14.01 -12.26 -10.20
C TYR A 223 -14.40 -10.78 -10.16
N SER A 224 -14.24 -10.11 -9.01
CA SER A 224 -14.46 -8.66 -8.93
C SER A 224 -13.49 -7.89 -9.82
N ALA A 225 -12.21 -8.25 -9.81
CA ALA A 225 -11.18 -7.63 -10.65
C ALA A 225 -11.42 -7.90 -12.15
N ALA A 226 -11.99 -9.06 -12.49
CA ALA A 226 -12.42 -9.41 -13.84
C ALA A 226 -13.76 -8.76 -14.27
N GLY A 227 -14.41 -7.98 -13.40
CA GLY A 227 -15.71 -7.36 -13.66
C GLY A 227 -16.92 -8.30 -13.60
N ASP A 228 -16.75 -9.53 -13.12
CA ASP A 228 -17.83 -10.52 -12.98
C ASP A 228 -18.51 -10.41 -11.61
N ALA A 229 -19.39 -9.43 -11.48
CA ALA A 229 -20.11 -9.15 -10.23
C ALA A 229 -20.91 -10.36 -9.71
N ARG A 230 -21.52 -11.14 -10.62
CA ARG A 230 -22.36 -12.29 -10.25
C ARG A 230 -21.53 -13.39 -9.61
N ARG A 231 -20.42 -13.81 -10.24
CA ARG A 231 -19.56 -14.85 -9.68
C ARG A 231 -18.81 -14.35 -8.44
N SER A 232 -18.38 -13.09 -8.44
CA SER A 232 -17.78 -12.46 -7.26
C SER A 232 -18.67 -12.56 -6.02
N TYR A 233 -19.93 -12.11 -6.14
CA TYR A 233 -20.91 -12.18 -5.05
C TYR A 233 -21.13 -13.62 -4.57
N ALA A 234 -21.27 -14.59 -5.49
CA ALA A 234 -21.49 -15.99 -5.14
C ALA A 234 -20.30 -16.60 -4.36
N SER A 235 -19.06 -16.32 -4.77
CA SER A 235 -17.86 -16.80 -4.08
C SER A 235 -17.75 -16.21 -2.67
N PHE A 236 -17.95 -14.90 -2.50
CA PHE A 236 -17.94 -14.28 -1.18
C PHE A 236 -19.07 -14.78 -0.27
N LYS A 237 -20.29 -14.97 -0.80
CA LYS A 237 -21.40 -15.55 -0.03
C LYS A 237 -21.07 -16.97 0.42
N THR A 238 -20.35 -17.74 -0.38
CA THR A 238 -19.91 -19.09 0.00
C THR A 238 -18.82 -19.03 1.06
N ALA A 239 -17.84 -18.13 0.92
CA ALA A 239 -16.84 -17.87 1.97
C ALA A 239 -17.53 -17.51 3.31
N LEU A 240 -18.48 -16.60 3.30
CA LEU A 240 -19.22 -16.18 4.50
C LEU A 240 -20.15 -17.27 5.08
N ARG A 241 -20.50 -18.32 4.34
CA ARG A 241 -21.14 -19.50 4.93
C ARG A 241 -20.15 -20.31 5.77
N CYS A 242 -18.88 -20.36 5.37
CA CYS A 242 -17.82 -21.01 6.13
C CYS A 242 -17.41 -20.19 7.36
N ARG A 243 -17.34 -18.85 7.26
CA ARG A 243 -17.08 -17.95 8.40
C ARG A 243 -18.01 -16.73 8.38
N PRO A 244 -19.17 -16.81 9.04
CA PRO A 244 -20.17 -15.73 9.05
C PRO A 244 -19.75 -14.46 9.81
N ASP A 245 -18.71 -14.51 10.62
CA ASP A 245 -18.22 -13.44 11.48
C ASP A 245 -16.95 -12.77 10.95
N CYS A 246 -16.45 -13.17 9.77
CA CYS A 246 -15.26 -12.58 9.18
C CYS A 246 -15.55 -11.16 8.65
N GLY A 247 -15.20 -10.15 9.45
CA GLY A 247 -15.38 -8.73 9.11
C GLY A 247 -14.67 -8.33 7.80
N LEU A 248 -13.45 -8.82 7.56
CA LEU A 248 -12.71 -8.51 6.33
C LEU A 248 -13.42 -9.05 5.07
N THR A 249 -14.00 -10.26 5.12
CA THR A 249 -14.76 -10.81 3.99
C THR A 249 -16.04 -10.03 3.73
N HIS A 250 -16.71 -9.53 4.78
CA HIS A 250 -17.82 -8.60 4.62
C HIS A 250 -17.37 -7.32 3.92
N TYR A 251 -16.26 -6.71 4.36
CA TYR A 251 -15.71 -5.52 3.70
C TYR A 251 -15.40 -5.76 2.22
N LEU A 252 -14.73 -6.87 1.89
CA LEU A 252 -14.39 -7.24 0.51
C LEU A 252 -15.63 -7.47 -0.35
N LEU A 253 -16.67 -8.10 0.19
CA LEU A 253 -17.95 -8.25 -0.48
C LEU A 253 -18.64 -6.89 -0.69
N GLY A 254 -18.65 -6.04 0.33
CA GLY A 254 -19.21 -4.69 0.25
C GLY A 254 -18.50 -3.84 -0.82
N ARG A 255 -17.18 -3.96 -0.93
CA ARG A 255 -16.38 -3.38 -2.02
C ARG A 255 -16.75 -3.91 -3.39
N ALA A 256 -16.92 -5.22 -3.53
CA ALA A 256 -17.33 -5.82 -4.80
C ALA A 256 -18.73 -5.35 -5.21
N CYS A 257 -19.68 -5.25 -4.27
CA CYS A 257 -21.00 -4.69 -4.50
C CYS A 257 -20.93 -3.21 -4.91
N PHE A 258 -20.08 -2.41 -4.25
CA PHE A 258 -19.86 -1.00 -4.60
C PHE A 258 -19.32 -0.87 -6.03
N ALA A 259 -18.30 -1.64 -6.39
CA ALA A 259 -17.72 -1.64 -7.73
C ALA A 259 -18.73 -2.10 -8.81
N ALA A 260 -19.64 -3.00 -8.45
CA ALA A 260 -20.74 -3.43 -9.31
C ALA A 260 -21.90 -2.42 -9.41
N GLY A 261 -21.88 -1.33 -8.62
CA GLY A 261 -22.92 -0.30 -8.58
C GLY A 261 -24.14 -0.66 -7.72
N ASP A 262 -24.12 -1.77 -6.98
CA ASP A 262 -25.18 -2.11 -6.03
C ASP A 262 -24.93 -1.40 -4.69
N PHE A 263 -25.19 -0.10 -4.68
CA PHE A 263 -24.89 0.77 -3.54
C PHE A 263 -25.75 0.44 -2.30
N THR A 264 -26.98 -0.03 -2.49
CA THR A 264 -27.87 -0.45 -1.40
C THR A 264 -27.28 -1.64 -0.64
N LEU A 265 -26.87 -2.67 -1.39
CA LEU A 265 -26.25 -3.85 -0.80
C LEU A 265 -24.87 -3.53 -0.23
N ALA A 266 -24.09 -2.71 -0.94
CA ALA A 266 -22.78 -2.27 -0.47
C ALA A 266 -22.88 -1.58 0.90
N ALA A 267 -23.72 -0.56 1.06
CA ALA A 267 -23.89 0.16 2.32
C ALA A 267 -24.30 -0.79 3.47
N THR A 268 -25.22 -1.72 3.19
CA THR A 268 -25.69 -2.69 4.19
C THR A 268 -24.58 -3.64 4.65
N ILE A 269 -23.80 -4.18 3.70
CA ILE A 269 -22.73 -5.14 3.99
C ILE A 269 -21.55 -4.45 4.66
N LEU A 270 -21.20 -3.23 4.23
CA LEU A 270 -20.12 -2.45 4.82
C LEU A 270 -20.43 -2.02 6.25
N GLU A 271 -21.68 -1.66 6.54
CA GLU A 271 -22.11 -1.39 7.91
C GLU A 271 -22.00 -2.66 8.79
N GLN A 272 -22.29 -3.85 8.25
CA GLN A 272 -22.05 -5.10 8.94
C GLN A 272 -20.56 -5.36 9.18
N ALA A 273 -19.70 -5.10 8.18
CA ALA A 273 -18.25 -5.21 8.32
C ALA A 273 -17.72 -4.30 9.44
N ALA A 274 -18.17 -3.05 9.48
CA ALA A 274 -17.80 -2.06 10.51
C ALA A 274 -18.31 -2.40 11.92
N ARG A 275 -19.38 -3.20 12.04
CA ARG A 275 -19.85 -3.76 13.32
C ARG A 275 -19.00 -4.92 13.79
N LEU A 276 -18.58 -5.80 12.87
CA LEU A 276 -17.74 -6.96 13.17
C LEU A 276 -16.30 -6.56 13.49
N ASN A 277 -15.81 -5.47 12.90
CA ASN A 277 -14.51 -4.90 13.19
C ASN A 277 -14.64 -3.43 13.67
N PRO A 278 -14.58 -3.18 14.99
CA PRO A 278 -14.67 -1.83 15.55
C PRO A 278 -13.55 -0.87 15.15
N GLU A 279 -12.39 -1.37 14.71
CA GLU A 279 -11.25 -0.54 14.29
C GLU A 279 -11.30 -0.21 12.78
N ASP A 280 -12.11 -0.93 12.00
CA ASP A 280 -12.24 -0.73 10.56
C ASP A 280 -12.98 0.58 10.24
N PHE A 281 -12.23 1.59 9.82
CA PHE A 281 -12.80 2.85 9.34
C PHE A 281 -13.12 2.83 7.85
N HIS A 282 -12.43 2.03 7.02
CA HIS A 282 -12.65 2.06 5.57
C HIS A 282 -14.01 1.51 5.18
N SER A 283 -14.55 0.53 5.91
CA SER A 283 -15.94 0.08 5.72
C SER A 283 -16.91 1.25 5.84
N LEU A 284 -16.72 2.12 6.84
CA LEU A 284 -17.58 3.29 7.05
C LEU A 284 -17.35 4.36 5.98
N VAL A 285 -16.11 4.63 5.60
CA VAL A 285 -15.79 5.56 4.50
C VAL A 285 -16.48 5.10 3.21
N LEU A 286 -16.39 3.82 2.87
CA LEU A 286 -17.00 3.30 1.65
C LEU A 286 -18.53 3.20 1.76
N ALA A 287 -19.08 2.90 2.94
CA ALA A 287 -20.52 2.93 3.18
C ALA A 287 -21.07 4.35 2.97
N ALA A 288 -20.37 5.38 3.44
CA ALA A 288 -20.71 6.76 3.19
C ALA A 288 -20.72 7.11 1.69
N LYS A 289 -19.70 6.68 0.94
CA LYS A 289 -19.68 6.82 -0.53
C LYS A 289 -20.87 6.12 -1.19
N ALA A 290 -21.24 4.93 -0.72
CA ALA A 290 -22.40 4.19 -1.24
C ALA A 290 -23.71 4.93 -0.95
N ARG A 291 -23.90 5.43 0.27
CA ARG A 291 -25.08 6.21 0.68
C ARG A 291 -25.21 7.52 -0.09
N ARG A 292 -24.10 8.19 -0.44
CA ARG A 292 -24.13 9.35 -1.34
C ARG A 292 -24.74 9.00 -2.70
N ARG A 293 -24.42 7.83 -3.25
CA ARG A 293 -25.01 7.36 -4.52
C ARG A 293 -26.48 7.00 -4.41
N LEU A 294 -26.98 6.80 -3.20
CA LEU A 294 -28.39 6.58 -2.88
C LEU A 294 -29.14 7.86 -2.49
N ASP A 295 -28.49 9.04 -2.57
CA ASP A 295 -29.04 10.32 -2.11
C ASP A 295 -29.44 10.30 -0.61
N ASP A 296 -28.64 9.60 0.22
CA ASP A 296 -28.77 9.55 1.68
C ASP A 296 -27.64 10.34 2.36
N PRO A 297 -27.68 11.70 2.36
CA PRO A 297 -26.63 12.53 2.94
C PRO A 297 -26.58 12.42 4.48
N GLN A 298 -27.69 12.11 5.14
CA GLN A 298 -27.73 11.98 6.59
C GLN A 298 -27.01 10.71 7.05
N GLY A 299 -27.30 9.57 6.42
CA GLY A 299 -26.60 8.33 6.69
C GLY A 299 -25.12 8.42 6.32
N ALA A 300 -24.79 9.03 5.17
CA ALA A 300 -23.40 9.24 4.79
C ALA A 300 -22.64 10.07 5.83
N ARG A 301 -23.23 11.17 6.32
CA ARG A 301 -22.64 11.99 7.39
C ARG A 301 -22.44 11.19 8.69
N ALA A 302 -23.40 10.37 9.08
CA ALA A 302 -23.29 9.54 10.28
C ALA A 302 -22.13 8.53 10.19
N ASP A 303 -21.97 7.88 9.03
CA ASP A 303 -20.87 6.95 8.78
C ASP A 303 -19.51 7.67 8.80
N LEU A 304 -19.42 8.87 8.22
CA LEU A 304 -18.18 9.67 8.19
C LEU A 304 -17.76 10.18 9.57
N VAL A 305 -18.70 10.57 10.44
CA VAL A 305 -18.37 10.95 11.83
C VAL A 305 -17.75 9.76 12.57
N ARG A 306 -18.33 8.57 12.42
CA ARG A 306 -17.79 7.35 13.02
C ARG A 306 -16.44 6.97 12.41
N ALA A 307 -16.30 7.10 11.08
CA ALA A 307 -15.05 6.83 10.37
C ALA A 307 -13.94 7.77 10.86
N LEU A 308 -14.20 9.07 10.96
CA LEU A 308 -13.23 10.06 11.40
C LEU A 308 -12.71 9.76 12.81
N ALA A 309 -13.60 9.40 13.74
CA ALA A 309 -13.20 9.01 15.09
C ALA A 309 -12.28 7.77 15.10
N ARG A 310 -12.60 6.76 14.29
CA ARG A 310 -11.76 5.54 14.15
C ARG A 310 -10.42 5.86 13.48
N ILE A 311 -10.40 6.71 12.45
CA ILE A 311 -9.16 7.13 11.78
C ILE A 311 -8.27 7.89 12.76
N GLU A 312 -8.83 8.81 13.55
CA GLU A 312 -8.06 9.55 14.54
C GLU A 312 -7.44 8.64 15.60
N GLN A 313 -8.16 7.61 16.04
CA GLN A 313 -7.62 6.57 16.92
C GLN A 313 -6.52 5.76 16.23
N TYR A 314 -6.73 5.31 14.99
CA TYR A 314 -5.75 4.54 14.21
C TYR A 314 -4.44 5.32 14.01
N LEU A 315 -4.53 6.60 13.66
CA LEU A 315 -3.38 7.49 13.43
C LEU A 315 -2.59 7.80 14.71
N LEU A 316 -3.09 7.49 15.92
CA LEU A 316 -2.26 7.54 17.13
C LEU A 316 -1.16 6.48 17.09
N ALA A 317 -1.43 5.33 16.47
CA ALA A 317 -0.47 4.24 16.34
C ALA A 317 0.37 4.37 15.06
N ASP A 318 -0.24 4.81 13.96
CA ASP A 318 0.45 5.04 12.68
C ASP A 318 0.23 6.47 12.15
N PRO A 319 0.94 7.48 12.67
CA PRO A 319 0.70 8.89 12.32
C PRO A 319 0.97 9.23 10.86
N ASP A 320 1.77 8.42 10.17
CA ASP A 320 2.27 8.67 8.81
C ASP A 320 1.58 7.75 7.77
N ASP A 321 0.54 7.00 8.13
CA ASP A 321 -0.20 6.17 7.16
C ASP A 321 -0.90 7.07 6.15
N PHE A 322 -0.33 7.11 4.94
CA PHE A 322 -0.81 7.94 3.84
C PHE A 322 -2.29 7.72 3.50
N ARG A 323 -2.78 6.46 3.51
CA ARG A 323 -4.18 6.16 3.14
C ARG A 323 -5.13 6.65 4.22
N ALA A 324 -4.79 6.40 5.49
CA ALA A 324 -5.58 6.87 6.61
C ALA A 324 -5.62 8.40 6.67
N LEU A 325 -4.50 9.07 6.40
CA LEU A 325 -4.43 10.53 6.28
C LEU A 325 -5.28 11.06 5.11
N ALA A 326 -5.26 10.40 3.96
CA ALA A 326 -6.08 10.79 2.81
C ALA A 326 -7.58 10.57 3.07
N ASP A 327 -7.96 9.43 3.64
CA ASP A 327 -9.35 9.17 4.04
C ASP A 327 -9.81 10.16 5.11
N LYS A 328 -8.95 10.54 6.07
CA LYS A 328 -9.23 11.61 7.04
C LYS A 328 -9.48 12.94 6.36
N ALA A 329 -8.64 13.33 5.40
CA ALA A 329 -8.80 14.58 4.66
C ALA A 329 -10.13 14.60 3.90
N CYS A 330 -10.49 13.51 3.21
CA CYS A 330 -11.79 13.35 2.56
C CYS A 330 -12.95 13.49 3.55
N CYS A 331 -12.89 12.79 4.70
CA CYS A 331 -13.91 12.87 5.73
C CYS A 331 -14.09 14.31 6.26
N LEU A 332 -13.00 15.01 6.55
CA LEU A 332 -13.04 16.39 7.03
C LEU A 332 -13.70 17.33 6.02
N VAL A 333 -13.37 17.21 4.72
CA VAL A 333 -14.03 17.99 3.65
C VAL A 333 -15.53 17.73 3.64
N GLU A 334 -15.96 16.47 3.69
CA GLU A 334 -17.39 16.10 3.70
C GLU A 334 -18.13 16.63 4.93
N LEU A 335 -17.46 16.65 6.08
CA LEU A 335 -18.05 17.07 7.35
C LEU A 335 -18.15 18.60 7.48
N GLY A 336 -17.52 19.34 6.55
CA GLY A 336 -17.51 20.81 6.50
C GLY A 336 -16.28 21.44 7.14
N GLU A 337 -15.24 20.65 7.45
CA GLU A 337 -14.02 21.07 8.16
C GLU A 337 -12.86 21.25 7.17
N LYS A 338 -13.06 22.11 6.16
CA LYS A 338 -12.13 22.27 5.04
C LYS A 338 -10.75 22.73 5.49
N GLU A 339 -10.65 23.68 6.41
CA GLU A 339 -9.37 24.21 6.89
C GLU A 339 -8.48 23.10 7.48
N ARG A 340 -9.04 22.28 8.38
CA ARG A 340 -8.33 21.13 8.98
C ARG A 340 -7.91 20.11 7.92
N ALA A 341 -8.72 19.92 6.87
CA ALA A 341 -8.40 19.00 5.78
C ALA A 341 -7.18 19.46 4.98
N PHE A 342 -7.05 20.77 4.72
CA PHE A 342 -5.89 21.33 3.99
C PHE A 342 -4.61 21.34 4.81
N GLU A 343 -4.69 21.62 6.12
CA GLU A 343 -3.54 21.48 7.02
C GLU A 343 -2.98 20.04 6.97
N LEU A 344 -3.87 19.05 6.91
CA LEU A 344 -3.48 17.64 6.76
C LEU A 344 -2.88 17.36 5.37
N ALA A 345 -3.45 17.93 4.32
CA ALA A 345 -3.08 17.67 2.94
C ALA A 345 -1.62 18.05 2.61
N GLU A 346 -1.02 19.03 3.29
CA GLU A 346 0.40 19.38 3.12
C GLU A 346 1.36 18.19 3.38
N THR A 347 0.92 17.21 4.18
CA THR A 347 1.68 15.97 4.41
C THR A 347 1.51 14.94 3.28
N LEU A 348 0.36 14.97 2.59
CA LEU A 348 0.00 14.01 1.54
C LEU A 348 0.67 14.31 0.18
N PHE A 349 0.95 15.57 -0.15
CA PHE A 349 1.53 15.97 -1.45
C PHE A 349 2.99 15.56 -1.68
N ARG A 350 3.60 14.77 -0.78
CA ARG A 350 5.00 14.34 -0.88
C ARG A 350 5.18 13.01 -1.63
N HIS A 351 4.09 12.41 -2.10
CA HIS A 351 4.07 11.11 -2.77
C HIS A 351 3.81 11.27 -4.29
N SER A 352 4.65 10.63 -5.11
CA SER A 352 4.47 10.52 -6.56
C SER A 352 4.40 9.04 -6.93
N ASP A 353 3.26 8.42 -6.63
CA ASP A 353 2.97 7.04 -7.00
C ASP A 353 1.46 6.87 -7.27
N PRO A 354 1.00 5.73 -7.85
CA PRO A 354 -0.42 5.51 -8.15
C PRO A 354 -1.40 5.72 -6.99
N MET A 355 -0.93 5.66 -5.75
CA MET A 355 -1.72 5.96 -4.54
C MET A 355 -2.06 7.45 -4.40
N SER A 356 -1.36 8.35 -5.09
CA SER A 356 -1.72 9.77 -5.12
C SER A 356 -3.12 10.02 -5.71
N TYR A 357 -3.75 9.00 -6.32
CA TYR A 357 -5.18 9.00 -6.62
C TYR A 357 -6.06 9.36 -5.42
N TYR A 358 -5.71 8.94 -4.20
CA TYR A 358 -6.49 9.29 -3.00
C TYR A 358 -6.45 10.79 -2.70
N VAL A 359 -5.34 11.47 -3.06
CA VAL A 359 -5.21 12.92 -2.98
C VAL A 359 -6.00 13.60 -4.10
N VAL A 360 -6.10 12.98 -5.29
CA VAL A 360 -7.01 13.43 -6.35
C VAL A 360 -8.46 13.43 -5.85
N CYS A 361 -8.91 12.35 -5.20
CA CYS A 361 -10.24 12.29 -4.58
C CYS A 361 -10.44 13.44 -3.60
N PHE A 362 -9.50 13.65 -2.67
CA PHE A 362 -9.54 14.77 -1.73
C PHE A 362 -9.66 16.14 -2.43
N LEU A 363 -8.78 16.43 -3.39
CA LEU A 363 -8.76 17.70 -4.11
C LEU A 363 -10.06 17.94 -4.89
N ALA A 364 -10.55 16.92 -5.59
CA ALA A 364 -11.79 16.98 -6.34
C ALA A 364 -12.99 17.31 -5.44
N ARG A 365 -13.02 16.70 -4.25
CA ARG A 365 -14.02 16.96 -3.21
C ARG A 365 -13.90 18.33 -2.57
N ALA A 366 -12.68 18.81 -2.39
CA ALA A 366 -12.41 20.14 -1.85
C ALA A 366 -12.78 21.26 -2.84
N GLY A 367 -13.09 20.93 -4.10
CA GLY A 367 -13.36 21.89 -5.16
C GLY A 367 -12.10 22.42 -5.85
N GLU A 368 -10.94 21.81 -5.60
CA GLU A 368 -9.66 22.17 -6.21
C GLU A 368 -9.49 21.48 -7.57
N THR A 369 -10.45 21.70 -8.47
CA THR A 369 -10.58 20.99 -9.76
C THR A 369 -9.30 21.01 -10.59
N ALA A 370 -8.63 22.16 -10.69
CA ALA A 370 -7.41 22.29 -11.48
C ALA A 370 -6.25 21.45 -10.93
N GLN A 371 -6.07 21.45 -9.60
CA GLN A 371 -5.03 20.66 -8.94
C GLN A 371 -5.34 19.16 -9.01
N ALA A 372 -6.61 18.79 -8.81
CA ALA A 372 -7.06 17.40 -8.89
C ALA A 372 -6.77 16.81 -10.28
N ILE A 373 -7.06 17.55 -11.35
CA ILE A 373 -6.79 17.11 -12.72
C ILE A 373 -5.29 17.02 -13.01
N MET A 374 -4.50 18.01 -12.59
CA MET A 374 -3.04 17.96 -12.77
C MET A 374 -2.43 16.72 -12.10
N LEU A 375 -2.80 16.48 -10.83
CA LEU A 375 -2.28 15.33 -10.11
C LEU A 375 -2.79 14.00 -10.70
N LEU A 376 -4.02 13.96 -11.23
CA LEU A 376 -4.55 12.78 -11.90
C LEU A 376 -3.78 12.46 -13.18
N GLU A 377 -3.37 13.46 -13.96
CA GLU A 377 -2.50 13.28 -15.12
C GLU A 377 -1.16 12.67 -14.70
N ASP A 378 -0.51 13.21 -13.66
CA ASP A 378 0.75 12.69 -13.12
C ASP A 378 0.61 11.23 -12.65
N VAL A 379 -0.51 10.89 -11.99
CA VAL A 379 -0.82 9.54 -11.51
C VAL A 379 -0.99 8.56 -12.67
N VAL A 380 -1.65 8.97 -13.75
CA VAL A 380 -1.83 8.16 -14.96
C VAL A 380 -0.50 7.97 -15.70
N GLU A 381 0.31 9.03 -15.83
CA GLU A 381 1.64 8.95 -16.43
C GLU A 381 2.58 8.03 -15.63
N ALA A 382 2.43 8.00 -14.30
CA ALA A 382 3.14 7.09 -13.42
C ALA A 382 2.67 5.62 -13.51
N GLY A 383 1.71 5.30 -14.39
CA GLY A 383 1.27 3.94 -14.71
C GLY A 383 -0.08 3.54 -14.13
N TRP A 384 -0.80 4.44 -13.45
CA TRP A 384 -2.14 4.12 -12.98
C TRP A 384 -3.15 4.06 -14.15
N SER A 385 -3.88 2.96 -14.26
CA SER A 385 -4.73 2.70 -15.43
C SER A 385 -6.11 2.14 -15.10
N HIS A 386 -6.58 2.33 -13.85
CA HIS A 386 -7.81 1.71 -13.38
C HIS A 386 -9.08 2.48 -13.82
N GLU A 387 -9.43 2.37 -15.10
CA GLU A 387 -10.57 3.04 -15.73
C GLU A 387 -11.91 2.77 -15.02
N ALA A 388 -12.13 1.53 -14.59
CA ALA A 388 -13.35 1.13 -13.90
C ALA A 388 -13.59 1.94 -12.61
N VAL A 389 -12.52 2.27 -11.87
CA VAL A 389 -12.61 3.11 -10.67
C VAL A 389 -12.99 4.54 -11.03
N LEU A 390 -12.36 5.17 -12.04
CA LEU A 390 -12.75 6.51 -12.48
C LEU A 390 -14.22 6.59 -12.87
N LYS A 391 -14.77 5.56 -13.50
CA LYS A 391 -16.17 5.53 -13.94
C LYS A 391 -17.17 5.52 -12.79
N VAL A 392 -16.86 4.83 -11.70
CA VAL A 392 -17.82 4.61 -10.60
C VAL A 392 -17.52 5.42 -9.35
N ASP A 393 -16.33 6.00 -9.19
CA ASP A 393 -15.98 6.73 -7.97
C ASP A 393 -16.71 8.09 -7.88
N PRO A 394 -17.57 8.29 -6.85
CA PRO A 394 -18.29 9.54 -6.65
C PRO A 394 -17.43 10.72 -6.18
N ASP A 395 -16.17 10.50 -5.80
CA ASP A 395 -15.30 11.58 -5.34
C ASP A 395 -14.75 12.43 -6.49
N VAL A 396 -14.73 11.89 -7.70
CA VAL A 396 -14.29 12.59 -8.92
C VAL A 396 -15.45 13.09 -9.78
N ASP A 397 -16.70 13.01 -9.31
CA ASP A 397 -17.88 13.44 -10.07
C ASP A 397 -17.82 14.92 -10.48
N THR A 398 -17.21 15.77 -9.63
CA THR A 398 -16.99 17.20 -9.92
C THR A 398 -16.04 17.42 -11.10
N LEU A 399 -15.20 16.45 -11.45
CA LEU A 399 -14.23 16.55 -12.54
C LEU A 399 -14.83 16.15 -13.90
N ARG A 400 -15.94 15.41 -13.95
CA ARG A 400 -16.49 14.83 -15.20
C ARG A 400 -16.93 15.87 -16.24
N GLY A 401 -17.21 17.09 -15.80
CA GLY A 401 -17.51 18.23 -16.68
C GLY A 401 -16.30 18.73 -17.47
N GLU A 402 -15.09 18.43 -17.01
CA GLU A 402 -13.85 19.02 -17.51
C GLU A 402 -13.32 18.31 -18.77
N MET A 403 -12.94 19.10 -19.76
CA MET A 403 -12.40 18.57 -21.03
C MET A 403 -11.11 17.78 -20.83
N ARG A 404 -10.26 18.17 -19.86
CA ARG A 404 -9.03 17.44 -19.54
C ARG A 404 -9.33 16.10 -18.90
N PHE A 405 -10.27 16.04 -17.96
CA PHE A 405 -10.69 14.79 -17.32
C PHE A 405 -11.22 13.77 -18.35
N ARG A 406 -12.06 14.21 -19.30
CA ARG A 406 -12.56 13.32 -20.37
C ARG A 406 -11.45 12.76 -21.26
N ARG A 407 -10.36 13.51 -21.50
CA ARG A 407 -9.20 13.01 -22.24
C ARG A 407 -8.46 11.94 -21.43
N ILE A 408 -8.34 12.11 -20.12
CA ILE A 408 -7.77 11.10 -19.23
C ILE A 408 -8.60 9.81 -19.31
N GLU A 409 -9.93 9.90 -19.16
CA GLU A 409 -10.82 8.73 -19.28
C GLU A 409 -10.66 8.03 -20.64
N GLN A 410 -10.59 8.78 -21.75
CA GLN A 410 -10.37 8.22 -23.09
C GLN A 410 -9.00 7.55 -23.23
N SER A 411 -7.94 8.11 -22.63
CA SER A 411 -6.61 7.51 -22.68
C SER A 411 -6.54 6.16 -21.98
N LEU A 412 -7.31 5.98 -20.90
CA LEU A 412 -7.39 4.72 -20.16
C LEU A 412 -8.26 3.66 -20.86
N GLN A 413 -9.10 4.04 -21.83
CA GLN A 413 -9.89 3.12 -22.66
C GLN A 413 -9.10 2.51 -23.83
N ALA A 414 -7.99 3.14 -24.21
CA ALA A 414 -7.22 2.78 -25.40
C ALA A 414 -6.19 1.66 -25.15
N HIS A 415 -6.09 1.18 -23.91
CA HIS A 415 -5.16 0.15 -23.42
C HIS A 415 -5.95 -0.98 -22.77
#